data_AF-A0A659SI05-F1
#
_entry.id   AF-A0A659SI05-F1
#
_cell.length_a   1.000
_cell.length_b   1.000
_cell.length_c   1.000
_cell.angle_alpha   90.00
_cell.angle_beta   90.00
_cell.angle_gamma   90.00
#
_symmetry.space_group_name_H-M   'P 1'
#
loop_
_entity.id
_entity.type
_entity.pdbx_description
1 polymer ?
#
loop_
_entity_poly.entity_id
_entity_poly.type
_entity_poly.pdbx_seq_one_letter_code
_entity_poly.pdbx_strand_id
1 'polypeptide(L)'
;RALPVTTHEVRAWTEPGAERQSHSDYEHHQATLTNGKIIAIVNQKGQVTFYRHPHKPLLQEFWRLRGEIGEDESSHGQYVSALNLEGREFRPIQGGKYSLKARFEATEGEKIYGMGQYQQANLDLKGGVLELAHRHSQA
;
A
#
# COMPACT_ATOMS: atom_id res chain seq x y z
N ARG A 1 31.20 46.20 -9.34
CA ARG A 1 29.94 45.60 -9.83
C ARG A 1 29.75 44.29 -9.08
N ALA A 2 29.06 44.32 -7.93
CA ALA A 2 28.79 43.14 -7.12
C ALA A 2 27.50 42.47 -7.62
N LEU A 3 27.55 41.16 -7.83
CA LEU A 3 26.37 40.35 -8.14
C LEU A 3 25.61 40.05 -6.83
N PRO A 4 24.26 40.09 -6.81
CA PRO A 4 23.51 39.72 -5.62
C PRO A 4 23.57 38.20 -5.42
N VAL A 5 23.93 37.79 -4.20
CA VAL A 5 23.81 36.40 -3.73
C VAL A 5 22.37 36.19 -3.29
N THR A 6 21.62 35.36 -4.01
CA THR A 6 20.30 34.90 -3.60
C THR A 6 20.44 33.76 -2.59
N THR A 7 20.21 34.06 -1.32
CA THR A 7 19.99 33.05 -0.28
C THR A 7 18.63 32.42 -0.53
N HIS A 8 18.59 31.16 -0.98
CA HIS A 8 17.36 30.39 -1.00
C HIS A 8 17.01 29.96 0.44
N GLU A 9 16.21 30.77 1.13
CA GLU A 9 15.56 30.32 2.36
C GLU A 9 14.60 29.17 2.02
N VAL A 10 14.91 27.97 2.50
CA VAL A 10 14.01 26.82 2.46
C VAL A 10 12.90 27.04 3.49
N ARG A 11 11.81 27.70 3.09
CA ARG A 11 10.58 27.82 3.88
C ARG A 11 9.54 26.82 3.39
N ALA A 12 9.53 25.61 3.95
CA ALA A 12 8.40 24.69 3.79
C ALA A 12 8.42 23.56 4.85
N TRP A 13 8.43 23.89 6.15
CA TRP A 13 8.21 22.89 7.22
C TRP A 13 7.41 23.46 8.39
N THR A 14 6.34 24.22 8.13
CA THR A 14 5.35 24.57 9.16
C THR A 14 3.98 24.80 8.51
N GLU A 15 3.48 23.80 7.78
CA GLU A 15 2.03 23.72 7.62
C GLU A 15 1.46 23.04 8.88
N PRO A 16 0.40 23.59 9.51
CA PRO A 16 -0.29 22.89 10.58
C PRO A 16 -0.73 21.52 10.04
N GLY A 17 -0.36 20.46 10.76
CA GLY A 17 -0.65 19.09 10.33
C GLY A 17 -2.14 18.94 10.05
N ALA A 18 -2.46 18.38 8.88
CA ALA A 18 -3.84 18.10 8.49
C ALA A 18 -4.62 17.43 9.63
N GLU A 19 -5.92 17.69 9.70
CA GLU A 19 -6.80 17.14 10.72
C GLU A 19 -6.67 15.61 10.76
N ARG A 20 -6.31 15.09 11.93
CA ARG A 20 -6.13 13.66 12.19
C ARG A 20 -7.33 13.20 13.00
N GLN A 21 -8.07 12.26 12.46
CA GLN A 21 -9.22 11.68 13.12
C GLN A 21 -9.06 10.17 13.11
N SER A 22 -9.26 9.53 14.25
CA SER A 22 -9.33 8.08 14.39
C SER A 22 -10.67 7.73 14.98
N HIS A 23 -11.38 6.79 14.37
CA HIS A 23 -12.66 6.30 14.85
C HIS A 23 -12.71 4.78 14.73
N SER A 24 -13.17 4.13 15.79
CA SER A 24 -13.45 2.71 15.81
C SER A 24 -14.96 2.51 15.73
N ASP A 25 -15.41 1.85 14.67
CA ASP A 25 -16.81 1.51 14.47
C ASP A 25 -17.02 0.08 14.98
N TYR A 26 -17.65 -0.02 16.15
CA TYR A 26 -17.93 -1.29 16.80
C TYR A 26 -19.09 -2.05 16.14
N GLU A 27 -20.01 -1.38 15.44
CA GLU A 27 -21.14 -2.03 14.76
C GLU A 27 -20.66 -2.78 13.52
N HIS A 28 -19.82 -2.13 12.71
CA HIS A 28 -19.23 -2.73 11.51
C HIS A 28 -17.92 -3.48 11.79
N HIS A 29 -17.49 -3.48 13.06
CA HIS A 29 -16.28 -4.12 13.56
C HIS A 29 -15.04 -3.80 12.71
N GLN A 30 -14.83 -2.51 12.49
CA GLN A 30 -13.72 -2.00 11.71
C GLN A 30 -13.11 -0.78 12.41
N ALA A 31 -11.82 -0.56 12.18
CA ALA A 31 -11.11 0.62 12.64
C ALA A 31 -10.77 1.51 11.46
N THR A 32 -11.04 2.81 11.58
CA THR A 32 -10.80 3.81 10.54
C THR A 32 -9.83 4.87 11.05
N LEU A 33 -8.79 5.15 10.26
CA LEU A 33 -7.82 6.21 10.49
C LEU A 33 -7.83 7.19 9.32
N THR A 34 -8.04 8.47 9.58
CA THR A 34 -8.02 9.55 8.59
C THR A 34 -6.90 10.54 8.90
N ASN A 35 -6.07 10.82 7.91
CA ASN A 35 -5.04 11.86 7.95
C ASN A 35 -5.09 12.68 6.66
N GLY A 36 -5.64 13.88 6.75
CA GLY A 36 -5.92 14.71 5.58
C GLY A 36 -6.86 14.00 4.60
N LYS A 37 -6.39 13.74 3.37
CA LYS A 37 -7.20 13.11 2.31
C LYS A 37 -7.08 11.58 2.26
N ILE A 38 -6.27 10.98 3.12
CA ILE A 38 -6.06 9.53 3.13
C ILE A 38 -6.81 8.91 4.29
N ILE A 39 -7.55 7.85 4.00
CA ILE A 39 -8.30 7.05 4.95
C ILE A 39 -7.78 5.62 4.87
N ALA A 40 -7.45 5.01 6.01
CA ALA A 40 -7.13 3.59 6.12
C ALA A 40 -8.23 2.91 6.94
N ILE A 41 -8.79 1.82 6.42
CA ILE A 41 -9.80 1.00 7.10
C ILE A 41 -9.20 -0.39 7.33
N VAL A 42 -9.31 -0.88 8.56
CA VAL A 42 -8.90 -2.22 8.97
C VAL A 42 -10.14 -2.97 9.44
N ASN A 43 -10.44 -4.11 8.81
CA ASN A 43 -11.58 -4.94 9.24
C ASN A 43 -11.20 -5.92 10.36
N GLN A 44 -12.17 -6.66 10.89
CA GLN A 44 -11.96 -7.70 11.92
C GLN A 44 -10.86 -8.70 11.60
N LYS A 45 -10.71 -9.08 10.33
CA LYS A 45 -9.71 -10.06 9.86
C LYS A 45 -8.31 -9.44 9.72
N GLY A 46 -8.14 -8.15 10.06
CA GLY A 46 -6.88 -7.42 9.97
C GLY A 46 -6.49 -7.03 8.54
N GLN A 47 -7.43 -7.08 7.59
CA GLN A 47 -7.21 -6.71 6.20
C GLN A 47 -7.31 -5.19 6.07
N VAL A 48 -6.39 -4.58 5.33
CA VAL A 48 -6.27 -3.12 5.21
C VAL A 48 -6.66 -2.65 3.82
N THR A 49 -7.47 -1.60 3.77
CA THR A 49 -7.79 -0.87 2.52
C THR A 49 -7.61 0.62 2.71
N PHE A 50 -6.95 1.26 1.73
CA PHE A 50 -6.68 2.69 1.70
C PHE A 50 -7.61 3.37 0.71
N TYR A 51 -8.13 4.54 1.08
CA TYR A 51 -9.02 5.36 0.27
C TYR A 51 -8.53 6.80 0.22
N ARG A 52 -8.79 7.44 -0.91
CA ARG A 52 -8.81 8.91 -1.01
C ARG A 52 -10.23 9.47 -0.98
N HIS A 53 -11.17 8.67 -1.49
CA HIS A 53 -12.61 8.94 -1.51
C HIS A 53 -13.36 7.66 -1.14
N PRO A 54 -14.53 7.72 -0.50
CA PRO A 54 -15.22 6.53 0.02
C PRO A 54 -15.59 5.48 -1.04
N HIS A 55 -15.79 5.90 -2.28
CA HIS A 55 -16.40 5.06 -3.31
C HIS A 55 -15.40 4.23 -4.12
N LYS A 56 -14.09 4.52 -4.05
CA LYS A 56 -13.07 3.77 -4.79
C LYS A 56 -11.82 3.60 -3.94
N PRO A 57 -11.40 2.36 -3.64
CA PRO A 57 -10.11 2.09 -3.02
C PRO A 57 -8.97 2.69 -3.84
N LEU A 58 -8.03 3.33 -3.14
CA LEU A 58 -6.76 3.75 -3.71
C LEU A 58 -5.78 2.58 -3.78
N LEU A 59 -5.72 1.79 -2.70
CA LEU A 59 -4.86 0.62 -2.58
C LEU A 59 -5.51 -0.36 -1.62
N GLN A 60 -5.51 -1.64 -1.96
CA GLN A 60 -6.17 -2.68 -1.16
C GLN A 60 -5.23 -3.86 -1.03
N GLU A 61 -5.13 -4.45 0.15
CA GLU A 61 -4.32 -5.65 0.31
C GLU A 61 -4.91 -6.85 -0.44
N PHE A 62 -4.02 -7.66 -1.01
CA PHE A 62 -4.39 -8.89 -1.71
C PHE A 62 -4.38 -10.06 -0.74
N TRP A 63 -5.55 -10.62 -0.43
CA TRP A 63 -5.71 -11.80 0.41
C TRP A 63 -6.37 -12.92 -0.37
N ARG A 64 -5.89 -14.15 -0.26
CA ARG A 64 -6.46 -15.35 -0.86
C ARG A 64 -6.35 -16.49 0.15
N LEU A 65 -7.23 -16.49 1.15
CA LEU A 65 -7.23 -17.47 2.23
C LEU A 65 -8.31 -18.51 2.04
N ARG A 66 -8.07 -19.73 2.53
CA ARG A 66 -9.08 -20.78 2.50
C ARG A 66 -10.26 -20.34 3.38
N GLY A 67 -11.47 -20.39 2.83
CA GLY A 67 -12.70 -20.19 3.62
C GLY A 67 -12.93 -21.38 4.55
N GLU A 68 -13.71 -21.19 5.60
CA GLU A 68 -14.07 -22.30 6.47
C GLU A 68 -15.06 -23.24 5.76
N ILE A 69 -14.94 -24.55 6.00
CA ILE A 69 -15.87 -25.54 5.43
C ILE A 69 -17.24 -25.35 6.09
N GLY A 70 -18.24 -24.93 5.32
CA GLY A 70 -19.60 -24.69 5.81
C GLY A 70 -20.04 -23.22 5.84
N GLU A 71 -19.16 -22.27 5.48
CA GLU A 71 -19.58 -20.91 5.14
C GLU A 71 -20.35 -20.92 3.81
N ASP A 72 -21.44 -20.15 3.74
CA ASP A 72 -22.28 -20.01 2.55
C ASP A 72 -21.42 -19.65 1.32
N GLU A 73 -21.66 -20.28 0.18
CA GLU A 73 -20.93 -20.01 -1.07
C GLU A 73 -21.05 -18.54 -1.49
N SER A 74 -22.13 -17.87 -1.07
CA SER A 74 -22.32 -16.42 -1.26
C SER A 74 -21.42 -15.56 -0.35
N SER A 75 -20.82 -16.15 0.70
CA SER A 75 -19.81 -15.54 1.59
C SER A 75 -18.39 -15.66 1.06
N HIS A 76 -18.19 -16.34 -0.09
CA HIS A 76 -16.93 -16.36 -0.83
C HIS A 76 -16.68 -14.99 -1.48
N GLY A 77 -16.40 -13.98 -0.66
CA GLY A 77 -15.94 -12.68 -1.13
C GLY A 77 -14.61 -12.79 -1.88
N GLN A 78 -14.15 -11.69 -2.46
CA GLN A 78 -12.92 -11.61 -3.28
C GLN A 78 -11.65 -12.21 -2.62
N TYR A 79 -11.66 -12.43 -1.31
CA TYR A 79 -10.54 -12.90 -0.51
C TYR A 79 -10.49 -14.41 -0.30
N VAL A 80 -11.55 -15.15 -0.64
CA VAL A 80 -11.62 -16.60 -0.40
C VAL A 80 -11.00 -17.36 -1.57
N SER A 81 -10.01 -18.20 -1.29
CA SER A 81 -9.31 -19.03 -2.28
C SER A 81 -8.43 -20.09 -1.64
N ALA A 82 -8.26 -21.23 -2.31
CA ALA A 82 -7.39 -22.32 -1.86
C ALA A 82 -5.88 -21.99 -1.94
N LEU A 83 -5.48 -20.84 -2.51
CA LEU A 83 -4.08 -20.46 -2.69
C LEU A 83 -3.32 -20.19 -1.38
N ASN A 84 -4.05 -19.84 -0.31
CA ASN A 84 -3.50 -19.54 1.02
C ASN A 84 -2.39 -18.46 1.00
N LEU A 85 -2.70 -17.31 0.40
CA LEU A 85 -1.83 -16.14 0.33
C LEU A 85 -2.34 -15.02 1.23
N GLU A 86 -1.52 -14.61 2.19
CA GLU A 86 -1.79 -13.46 3.05
C GLU A 86 -1.36 -12.15 2.38
N GLY A 87 -2.05 -11.05 2.69
CA GLY A 87 -1.67 -9.71 2.24
C GLY A 87 -0.30 -9.27 2.78
N ARG A 88 0.04 -9.73 3.97
CA ARG A 88 1.34 -9.48 4.63
C ARG A 88 1.90 -10.79 5.15
N GLU A 89 2.78 -11.41 4.39
CA GLU A 89 3.35 -12.71 4.74
C GLU A 89 4.77 -12.56 5.29
N PHE A 90 4.98 -13.06 6.50
CA PHE A 90 6.29 -13.11 7.17
C PHE A 90 6.77 -14.57 7.23
N ARG A 91 7.68 -14.96 6.33
CA ARG A 91 8.26 -16.31 6.35
C ARG A 91 9.53 -16.32 7.21
N PRO A 92 9.59 -17.13 8.28
CA PRO A 92 10.79 -17.19 9.11
C PRO A 92 11.97 -17.75 8.31
N ILE A 93 13.14 -17.16 8.52
CA ILE A 93 14.44 -17.61 8.04
C ILE A 93 15.17 -18.21 9.24
N GLN A 94 15.83 -19.35 9.05
CA GLN A 94 16.63 -19.97 10.10
C GLN A 94 17.65 -18.95 10.65
N GLY A 95 17.71 -18.81 11.98
CA GLY A 95 18.51 -17.78 12.64
C GLY A 95 17.76 -16.49 13.02
N GLY A 96 16.44 -16.43 12.80
CA GLY A 96 15.56 -15.48 13.48
C GLY A 96 15.12 -14.24 12.70
N LYS A 97 15.50 -14.13 11.42
CA LYS A 97 14.99 -13.07 10.51
C LYS A 97 13.76 -13.57 9.73
N TYR A 98 13.15 -12.69 8.94
CA TYR A 98 12.00 -13.02 8.10
C TYR A 98 12.20 -12.56 6.66
N SER A 99 11.65 -13.33 5.72
CA SER A 99 11.37 -12.89 4.36
C SER A 99 9.96 -12.30 4.33
N LEU A 100 9.82 -11.06 3.87
CA LEU A 100 8.56 -10.34 3.81
C LEU A 100 8.01 -10.33 2.38
N LYS A 101 6.70 -10.62 2.24
CA LYS A 101 5.93 -10.33 1.03
C LYS A 101 4.70 -9.50 1.41
N ALA A 102 4.66 -8.26 0.93
CA ALA A 102 3.46 -7.41 0.99
C ALA A 102 2.77 -7.45 -0.38
N ARG A 103 1.47 -7.73 -0.40
CA ARG A 103 0.68 -7.93 -1.62
C ARG A 103 -0.50 -6.97 -1.65
N PHE A 104 -0.72 -6.37 -2.81
CA PHE A 104 -1.83 -5.46 -3.05
C PHE A 104 -2.57 -5.86 -4.33
N GLU A 105 -3.88 -5.61 -4.35
CA GLU A 105 -4.72 -5.84 -5.53
C GLU A 105 -4.28 -4.93 -6.67
N ALA A 106 -4.12 -5.51 -7.86
CA ALA A 106 -3.83 -4.75 -9.07
C ALA A 106 -5.13 -4.14 -9.60
N THR A 107 -5.15 -2.83 -9.84
CA THR A 107 -6.31 -2.17 -10.47
C THR A 107 -6.15 -2.13 -11.98
N GLU A 108 -7.21 -2.40 -12.73
CA GLU A 108 -7.23 -2.26 -14.19
C GLU A 108 -7.11 -0.78 -14.60
N GLY A 109 -6.28 -0.49 -15.60
CA GLY A 109 -6.00 0.87 -16.06
C GLY A 109 -5.12 1.70 -15.12
N GLU A 110 -4.67 1.14 -13.99
CA GLU A 110 -3.66 1.76 -13.13
C GLU A 110 -2.32 1.87 -13.86
N LYS A 111 -1.65 3.02 -13.69
CA LYS A 111 -0.32 3.29 -14.22
C LYS A 111 0.65 3.52 -13.06
N ILE A 112 1.83 2.91 -13.13
CA ILE A 112 2.84 2.99 -12.06
C ILE A 112 4.07 3.70 -12.61
N TYR A 113 4.58 4.69 -11.87
CA TYR A 113 5.70 5.53 -12.29
C TYR A 113 6.70 5.70 -11.14
N GLY A 114 7.92 6.14 -11.47
CA GLY A 114 8.98 6.39 -10.48
C GLY A 114 9.81 5.13 -10.22
N MET A 115 9.80 4.64 -8.97
CA MET A 115 10.56 3.48 -8.48
C MET A 115 12.09 3.55 -8.57
N GLY A 116 12.66 4.54 -9.24
CA GLY A 116 14.10 4.75 -9.37
C GLY A 116 14.53 4.85 -10.83
N GLN A 117 15.81 4.64 -11.07
CA GLN A 117 16.41 4.56 -12.39
C GLN A 117 16.64 3.09 -12.75
N TYR A 118 15.93 2.62 -13.78
CA TYR A 118 16.09 1.28 -14.36
C TYR A 118 16.47 1.40 -15.84
N GLN A 119 17.35 0.52 -16.32
CA GLN A 119 17.76 0.43 -17.72
C GLN A 119 16.66 -0.21 -18.57
N GLN A 120 15.53 0.49 -18.73
CA GLN A 120 14.38 0.07 -19.51
C GLN A 120 13.70 1.27 -20.18
N ALA A 121 13.03 1.05 -21.31
CA ALA A 121 12.39 2.12 -22.08
C ALA A 121 11.00 2.50 -21.58
N ASN A 122 10.45 1.75 -20.62
CA ASN A 122 9.06 1.89 -20.17
C ASN A 122 8.94 3.00 -19.11
N LEU A 123 8.11 4.02 -19.40
CA LEU A 123 7.71 5.01 -18.42
C LEU A 123 6.64 4.43 -17.47
N ASP A 124 5.58 3.82 -18.03
CA ASP A 124 4.59 3.09 -17.24
C ASP A 124 5.15 1.71 -16.89
N LEU A 125 5.31 1.48 -15.60
CA LEU A 125 5.92 0.31 -14.99
C LEU A 125 4.89 -0.78 -14.68
N LYS A 126 3.60 -0.55 -14.94
CA LYS A 126 2.55 -1.56 -14.72
C LYS A 126 2.86 -2.84 -15.49
N GLY A 127 2.87 -3.97 -14.80
CA GLY A 127 3.20 -5.28 -15.36
C GLY A 127 4.70 -5.58 -15.43
N GLY A 128 5.58 -4.61 -15.12
CA GLY A 128 7.01 -4.83 -14.96
C GLY A 128 7.36 -5.47 -13.60
N VAL A 129 8.53 -6.12 -13.54
CA VAL A 129 9.14 -6.61 -12.30
C VAL A 129 10.45 -5.88 -12.10
N LEU A 130 10.59 -5.21 -10.95
CA LEU A 130 11.76 -4.41 -10.61
C LEU A 130 12.54 -5.05 -9.47
N GLU A 131 13.85 -5.14 -9.62
CA GLU A 131 14.75 -5.62 -8.58
C GLU A 131 15.05 -4.49 -7.59
N LEU A 132 14.85 -4.76 -6.29
CA LEU A 132 15.21 -3.85 -5.20
C LEU A 132 16.66 -4.08 -4.77
N ALA A 133 17.60 -3.84 -5.68
CA ALA A 133 19.03 -3.94 -5.46
C ALA A 133 19.77 -2.80 -6.17
N HIS A 134 20.87 -2.33 -5.57
CA HIS A 134 21.73 -1.33 -6.20
C HIS A 134 22.71 -2.02 -7.16
N ARG A 135 22.81 -1.52 -8.38
CA ARG A 135 23.76 -2.01 -9.39
C ARG A 135 24.39 -0.83 -10.10
N HIS A 136 25.48 -1.05 -10.81
CA HIS A 136 26.00 0.00 -11.69
C HIS A 136 24.89 0.41 -12.67
N SER A 137 24.59 1.71 -12.74
CA SER A 137 23.52 2.31 -13.56
C SER A 137 22.06 2.00 -13.16
N GLN A 138 21.81 1.45 -11.95
CA GLN A 138 20.49 1.21 -11.36
C GLN A 138 20.45 1.67 -9.90
N ALA A 139 19.54 2.59 -9.55
CA ALA A 139 19.40 3.18 -8.23
C ALA A 139 17.96 3.61 -7.92
#